data_AF-A0A6D2JWR9-F1
#
_entry.id   AF-A0A6D2JWR9-F1
#
_cell.length_a   1.000
_cell.length_b   1.000
_cell.length_c   1.000
_cell.angle_alpha   90.00
_cell.angle_beta   90.00
_cell.angle_gamma   90.00
#
_symmetry.space_group_name_H-M   'P 1'
#
loop_
_entity.id
_entity.type
_entity.pdbx_description
1 polymer ?
#
loop_
_entity_poly.entity_id
_entity_poly.type
_entity_poly.pdbx_seq_one_letter_code
_entity_poly.pdbx_strand_id
1 'polypeptide(L)'
;MSCKRRVEEWRHAINVLSSYATEFSGMEDKILPLLKYSYDNLKGEDVKSCLLYCALFPEDYLISKEKLIDYMICEDIINGSDGIERAENKGYEIIGDLVRASLLMEEDGREVVRMHDVVREMALWIASELGRERRLSLCMQV
;
A
#
# COMPACT_ATOMS: atom_id res chain seq x y z
N MET A 1 1.40 13.56 1.30
CA MET A 1 2.74 14.16 1.22
C MET A 1 3.54 13.77 2.45
N SER A 2 4.80 13.36 2.27
CA SER A 2 5.70 12.93 3.36
C SER A 2 5.91 14.07 4.37
N CYS A 3 5.78 13.78 5.67
CA CYS A 3 5.86 14.78 6.75
C CYS A 3 7.29 15.31 7.03
N LYS A 4 8.21 15.19 6.07
CA LYS A 4 9.63 15.54 6.23
C LYS A 4 9.80 17.06 6.28
N ARG A 5 10.43 17.56 7.33
CA ARG A 5 10.62 18.99 7.59
C ARG A 5 12.08 19.42 7.52
N ARG A 6 13.02 18.50 7.74
CA ARG A 6 14.46 18.80 7.82
C ARG A 6 15.18 18.41 6.54
N VAL A 7 16.22 19.17 6.18
CA VAL A 7 17.02 18.90 4.97
C VAL A 7 17.70 17.53 5.05
N GLU A 8 18.09 17.10 6.25
CA GLU A 8 18.69 15.79 6.49
C GLU A 8 17.74 14.64 6.16
N GLU A 9 16.45 14.77 6.47
CA GLU A 9 15.42 13.76 6.15
C GLU A 9 15.24 13.62 4.63
N TRP A 10 15.30 14.75 3.91
CA TRP A 10 15.23 14.77 2.45
C TRP A 10 16.48 14.18 1.80
N ARG A 11 17.69 14.54 2.28
CA ARG A 11 18.94 13.92 1.81
C ARG A 11 18.93 12.41 2.03
N HIS A 12 18.48 11.96 3.20
CA HIS A 12 18.35 10.54 3.48
C HIS A 12 17.38 9.85 2.51
N ALA A 13 16.21 10.44 2.27
CA ALA A 13 15.26 9.90 1.29
C ALA A 13 15.85 9.77 -0.12
N ILE A 14 16.60 10.78 -0.59
CA ILE A 14 17.28 10.75 -1.90
C ILE A 14 18.33 9.63 -1.95
N ASN A 15 19.10 9.45 -0.88
CA ASN A 15 20.11 8.38 -0.82
C ASN A 15 19.46 7.00 -0.90
N VAL A 16 18.35 6.78 -0.17
CA VAL A 16 17.61 5.51 -0.23
C VAL A 16 16.98 5.29 -1.60
N LEU A 17 16.36 6.31 -2.20
CA LEU A 17 15.79 6.21 -3.54
C LEU A 17 16.87 5.86 -4.59
N SER A 18 18.06 6.46 -4.47
CA SER A 18 19.20 6.17 -5.36
C SER A 18 19.72 4.74 -5.20
N SER A 19 19.72 4.20 -3.97
CA SER A 19 20.12 2.81 -3.74
C SER A 19 19.12 1.82 -4.36
N TYR A 20 17.81 2.08 -4.22
CA TYR A 20 16.77 1.31 -4.89
C TYR A 20 16.94 1.32 -6.42
N ALA A 21 17.18 2.49 -7.03
CA ALA A 21 17.41 2.57 -8.47
C ALA A 21 18.64 1.76 -8.93
N THR A 22 19.66 1.65 -8.07
CA THR A 22 20.91 0.93 -8.37
C THR A 22 20.73 -0.58 -8.23
N GLU A 23 20.13 -1.02 -7.12
CA GLU A 23 19.86 -2.43 -6.81
C GLU A 23 19.03 -3.11 -7.90
N PHE A 24 18.07 -2.40 -8.46
CA PHE A 24 17.16 -2.91 -9.49
C PHE A 24 17.49 -2.42 -10.91
N SER A 25 18.72 -1.96 -11.15
CA SER A 25 19.12 -1.40 -12.45
C SER A 25 18.98 -2.35 -13.66
N GLY A 26 18.95 -3.66 -13.40
CA GLY A 26 18.74 -4.72 -14.39
C GLY A 26 17.28 -5.18 -14.57
N MET A 27 16.32 -4.62 -13.81
CA MET A 27 14.90 -4.92 -13.96
C MET A 27 14.32 -4.12 -15.13
N GLU A 28 13.44 -4.74 -15.92
CA GLU A 28 12.75 -4.07 -17.04
C GLU A 28 11.89 -2.92 -16.51
N ASP A 29 11.19 -3.16 -15.39
CA ASP A 29 10.28 -2.21 -14.74
C ASP A 29 10.96 -1.40 -13.63
N LYS A 30 11.87 -0.50 -14.02
CA LYS A 30 12.65 0.36 -13.09
C LYS A 30 11.80 1.26 -12.18
N ILE A 31 10.51 1.42 -12.48
CA ILE A 31 9.58 2.25 -11.72
C ILE A 31 9.05 1.51 -10.48
N LEU A 32 8.85 0.19 -10.53
CA LEU A 32 8.26 -0.55 -9.40
C LEU A 32 9.12 -0.51 -8.13
N PRO A 33 10.45 -0.65 -8.19
CA PRO A 33 11.31 -0.49 -7.01
C PRO A 33 11.26 0.93 -6.42
N LEU A 34 11.15 1.95 -7.27
CA LEU A 34 11.02 3.34 -6.82
C LEU A 34 9.67 3.59 -6.14
N LEU A 35 8.58 3.01 -6.68
CA LEU A 35 7.27 3.07 -6.05
C LEU A 35 7.22 2.26 -4.75
N LYS A 36 7.94 1.13 -4.68
CA LYS A 36 8.04 0.32 -3.46
C LYS A 36 8.58 1.10 -2.29
N TYR A 37 9.46 2.08 -2.50
CA TYR A 37 9.87 3.01 -1.45
C TYR A 37 8.65 3.71 -0.80
N SER A 38 7.67 4.14 -1.58
CA SER A 38 6.43 4.73 -1.04
C SER A 38 5.65 3.73 -0.19
N TYR A 39 5.55 2.48 -0.63
CA TYR A 39 4.94 1.39 0.14
C TYR A 39 5.67 1.11 1.45
N ASP A 40 6.99 0.98 1.41
CA ASP A 40 7.80 0.62 2.59
C ASP A 40 7.71 1.69 3.69
N ASN A 41 7.54 2.95 3.29
CA ASN A 41 7.37 4.09 4.20
C ASN A 41 5.95 4.26 4.77
N LEU A 42 4.98 3.45 4.34
CA LEU A 42 3.66 3.41 4.99
C LEU A 42 3.81 2.93 6.43
N LYS A 43 3.09 3.59 7.34
CA LYS A 43 3.07 3.25 8.76
C LYS A 43 1.86 2.38 9.04
N GLY A 44 2.09 1.22 9.66
CA GLY A 44 1.03 0.27 9.97
C GLY A 44 0.94 -0.86 8.94
N GLU A 45 0.84 -2.08 9.44
CA GLU A 45 0.68 -3.28 8.60
C GLU A 45 -0.73 -3.35 8.01
N ASP A 46 -1.72 -2.80 8.71
CA ASP A 46 -3.09 -2.60 8.27
C ASP A 46 -3.15 -1.69 7.02
N VAL A 47 -2.40 -0.59 7.01
CA VAL A 47 -2.31 0.32 5.87
C VAL A 47 -1.67 -0.36 4.66
N LYS A 48 -0.57 -1.09 4.89
CA LYS A 48 0.11 -1.87 3.85
C LYS A 48 -0.78 -2.96 3.28
N SER A 49 -1.46 -3.71 4.14
CA SER A 49 -2.39 -4.79 3.76
C SER A 49 -3.58 -4.26 2.98
N CYS A 50 -4.15 -3.11 3.38
CA CYS A 50 -5.22 -2.46 2.64
C CYS A 50 -4.80 -2.08 1.22
N LEU A 51 -3.58 -1.54 1.03
CA LEU A 51 -3.07 -1.27 -0.31
C LEU A 51 -2.96 -2.56 -1.14
N LEU A 52 -2.37 -3.61 -0.60
CA LEU A 52 -2.22 -4.89 -1.32
C LEU A 52 -3.58 -5.49 -1.68
N TYR A 53 -4.57 -5.38 -0.79
CA TYR A 53 -5.92 -5.85 -1.05
C TYR A 53 -6.60 -5.06 -2.18
N CYS A 54 -6.42 -3.73 -2.22
CA CYS A 54 -6.95 -2.90 -3.30
C CYS A 54 -6.43 -3.32 -4.69
N ALA A 55 -5.25 -3.94 -4.78
CA ALA A 55 -4.70 -4.43 -6.05
C ALA A 55 -5.46 -5.63 -6.65
N LEU A 56 -6.30 -6.30 -5.86
CA LEU A 56 -7.16 -7.39 -6.31
C LEU A 56 -8.31 -6.91 -7.21
N PHE A 57 -8.68 -5.63 -7.11
CA PHE A 57 -9.67 -5.04 -7.99
C PHE A 57 -9.10 -4.83 -9.40
N PRO A 58 -9.94 -4.86 -10.46
CA PRO A 58 -9.51 -4.58 -11.82
C PRO A 58 -8.93 -3.17 -11.99
N GLU A 59 -8.24 -2.98 -13.11
CA GLU A 59 -7.79 -1.68 -13.58
C GLU A 59 -8.96 -0.67 -13.67
N ASP A 60 -8.70 0.58 -13.29
CA ASP A 60 -9.68 1.68 -13.25
C ASP A 60 -10.97 1.44 -12.43
N TYR A 61 -11.02 0.37 -11.62
CA TYR A 61 -12.22 0.05 -10.85
C TYR A 61 -12.45 1.07 -9.72
N LEU A 62 -13.66 1.65 -9.70
CA LEU A 62 -14.10 2.55 -8.63
C LEU A 62 -14.61 1.75 -7.43
N ILE A 63 -13.84 1.74 -6.34
CA ILE A 63 -14.17 1.03 -5.11
C ILE A 63 -14.89 2.00 -4.17
N SER A 64 -16.09 1.64 -3.70
CA SER A 64 -16.74 2.38 -2.60
C SER A 64 -15.90 2.28 -1.33
N LYS A 65 -15.66 3.40 -0.65
CA LYS A 65 -14.90 3.41 0.61
C LYS A 65 -15.56 2.55 1.68
N GLU A 66 -16.88 2.67 1.85
CA GLU A 66 -17.67 1.85 2.78
C GLU A 66 -17.48 0.36 2.49
N LYS A 67 -17.62 -0.06 1.23
CA LYS A 67 -17.43 -1.47 0.86
C LYS A 67 -16.00 -1.96 1.09
N LEU A 68 -15.01 -1.11 0.80
CA LEU A 68 -13.62 -1.45 1.06
C LEU A 68 -13.39 -1.69 2.55
N ILE A 69 -13.95 -0.84 3.41
CA ILE A 69 -13.89 -0.98 4.87
C ILE A 69 -14.55 -2.28 5.32
N ASP A 70 -15.74 -2.61 4.81
CA ASP A 70 -16.42 -3.88 5.11
C ASP A 70 -15.54 -5.08 4.76
N TYR A 71 -14.88 -5.05 3.59
CA TYR A 71 -13.94 -6.09 3.20
C TYR A 71 -12.73 -6.14 4.15
N MET A 72 -12.19 -5.00 4.57
CA MET A 72 -11.04 -4.97 5.48
C MET A 72 -11.38 -5.55 6.85
N ILE A 73 -12.59 -5.33 7.34
CA ILE A 73 -13.07 -5.91 8.60
C ILE A 73 -13.30 -7.42 8.43
N CYS A 74 -13.92 -7.83 7.32
CA CYS A 74 -14.19 -9.25 7.03
C CYS A 74 -12.90 -10.09 6.91
N GLU A 75 -11.84 -9.49 6.37
CA GLU A 75 -10.51 -10.10 6.21
C GLU A 75 -9.63 -9.96 7.46
N ASP A 76 -10.18 -9.42 8.55
CA ASP A 76 -9.48 -9.18 9.83
C ASP A 76 -8.22 -8.28 9.69
N ILE A 77 -8.16 -7.46 8.62
CA ILE A 77 -7.13 -6.44 8.43
C ILE A 77 -7.37 -5.29 9.42
N ILE A 78 -8.65 -4.99 9.69
CA ILE A 78 -9.07 -4.05 10.74
C ILE A 78 -9.81 -4.85 11.80
N ASN A 79 -9.39 -4.71 13.06
CA ASN A 79 -10.04 -5.39 14.17
C ASN A 79 -11.46 -4.86 14.39
N GLY A 80 -12.47 -5.65 14.00
CA GLY A 80 -13.89 -5.35 14.21
C GLY A 80 -14.39 -5.63 15.64
N SER A 81 -13.63 -6.39 16.44
CA SER A 81 -14.10 -6.87 17.76
C SER A 81 -14.21 -5.77 18.83
N ASP A 82 -13.50 -4.66 18.64
CA ASP A 82 -13.53 -3.49 19.53
C ASP A 82 -14.72 -2.54 19.22
N GLY A 83 -15.58 -2.90 18.26
CA GLY A 83 -16.79 -2.18 17.87
C GLY A 83 -16.75 -1.70 16.42
N ILE A 84 -17.88 -1.89 15.71
CA ILE A 84 -18.02 -1.58 14.27
C ILE A 84 -17.69 -0.12 13.96
N GLU A 85 -18.23 0.84 14.73
CA GLU A 85 -17.96 2.27 14.52
C GLU A 85 -16.46 2.62 14.64
N ARG A 86 -15.72 1.95 15.54
CA ARG A 86 -14.27 2.17 15.67
C ARG A 86 -13.52 1.60 14.47
N ALA A 87 -13.94 0.43 14.00
CA ALA A 87 -13.35 -0.20 12.83
C ALA A 87 -13.61 0.61 11.55
N GLU A 88 -14.82 1.16 11.39
CA GLU A 88 -15.15 2.07 10.29
C GLU A 88 -14.29 3.33 10.31
N ASN A 89 -14.20 4.01 11.46
CA ASN A 89 -13.35 5.18 11.62
C ASN A 89 -11.88 4.86 11.29
N LYS A 90 -11.38 3.70 11.72
CA LYS A 90 -10.03 3.23 11.39
C LYS A 90 -9.87 2.98 9.88
N GLY A 91 -10.88 2.41 9.24
CA GLY A 91 -10.90 2.19 7.80
C GLY A 91 -10.81 3.49 7.00
N TYR A 92 -11.57 4.52 7.37
CA TYR A 92 -11.46 5.85 6.77
C TYR A 92 -10.10 6.51 7.02
N GLU A 93 -9.50 6.32 8.20
CA GLU A 93 -8.13 6.79 8.49
C GLU A 93 -7.12 6.15 7.52
N ILE A 94 -7.17 4.83 7.36
CA ILE A 94 -6.29 4.05 6.47
C ILE A 94 -6.44 4.50 5.02
N ILE A 95 -7.68 4.59 4.51
CA ILE A 95 -7.95 5.06 3.15
C ILE A 95 -7.39 6.47 2.97
N GLY A 96 -7.62 7.36 3.94
CA GLY A 96 -7.09 8.73 3.92
C GLY A 96 -5.56 8.78 3.89
N ASP A 97 -4.87 7.87 4.58
CA ASP A 97 -3.40 7.76 4.54
C ASP A 97 -2.90 7.34 3.17
N LEU A 98 -3.56 6.36 2.53
CA LEU A 98 -3.21 5.91 1.18
C LEU A 98 -3.46 7.01 0.13
N VAL A 99 -4.55 7.77 0.26
CA VAL A 99 -4.84 8.94 -0.59
C VAL A 99 -3.79 10.03 -0.39
N ARG A 100 -3.44 10.35 0.86
CA ARG A 100 -2.36 11.31 1.16
C ARG A 100 -1.01 10.85 0.63
N ALA A 101 -0.76 9.55 0.57
CA ALA A 101 0.44 8.97 -0.02
C ALA A 101 0.40 8.91 -1.56
N SER A 102 -0.72 9.30 -2.17
CA SER A 102 -0.97 9.22 -3.62
C SER A 102 -0.89 7.79 -4.16
N LEU A 103 -1.21 6.81 -3.31
CA LEU A 103 -1.29 5.39 -3.67
C LEU A 103 -2.73 4.97 -3.98
N LEU A 104 -3.71 5.73 -3.51
CA LEU A 104 -5.09 5.70 -3.97
C LEU A 104 -5.48 7.11 -4.44
N MET A 105 -6.41 7.17 -5.39
CA MET A 105 -6.96 8.40 -5.93
C MET A 105 -8.44 8.49 -5.56
N GLU A 106 -8.86 9.63 -5.02
CA GLU A 106 -10.27 9.95 -4.81
C GLU A 106 -10.87 10.55 -6.08
N GLU A 107 -12.15 10.32 -6.30
CA GLU A 107 -12.94 11.02 -7.31
C GLU A 107 -13.71 12.16 -6.65
N ASP A 108 -13.57 13.37 -7.19
CA ASP A 108 -14.15 14.58 -6.59
C ASP A 108 -15.66 14.43 -6.37
N GLY A 109 -16.08 14.66 -5.12
CA GLY A 109 -17.49 14.62 -4.72
C GLY A 109 -18.10 13.23 -4.63
N ARG A 110 -17.28 12.16 -4.61
CA ARG A 110 -17.75 10.77 -4.48
C ARG A 110 -17.04 10.04 -3.34
N GLU A 111 -17.77 9.18 -2.63
CA GLU A 111 -17.22 8.27 -1.61
C GLU A 111 -16.59 7.01 -2.23
N VAL A 112 -15.74 7.21 -3.24
CA VAL A 112 -15.04 6.15 -3.95
C VAL A 112 -13.55 6.45 -4.08
N VAL A 113 -12.76 5.40 -4.19
CA VAL A 113 -11.33 5.45 -4.49
C VAL A 113 -11.00 4.52 -5.65
N ARG A 114 -9.93 4.81 -6.37
CA ARG A 114 -9.34 3.93 -7.37
C ARG A 114 -7.84 3.81 -7.20
N MET A 115 -7.28 2.71 -7.67
CA MET A 115 -5.84 2.50 -7.73
C MET A 115 -5.35 2.71 -9.16
N HIS A 116 -4.28 3.48 -9.32
CA HIS A 116 -3.64 3.65 -10.62
C HIS A 116 -2.91 2.37 -11.04
N ASP A 117 -2.91 2.06 -12.32
CA ASP A 117 -2.38 0.81 -12.91
C ASP A 117 -0.93 0.53 -12.51
N VAL A 118 -0.05 1.55 -12.49
CA VAL A 118 1.35 1.41 -12.05
C VAL A 118 1.49 1.12 -10.55
N VAL A 119 0.58 1.65 -9.72
CA VAL A 119 0.55 1.36 -8.27
C VAL A 119 0.01 -0.05 -8.04
N ARG A 120 -0.99 -0.46 -8.83
CA ARG A 120 -1.55 -1.81 -8.82
C ARG A 120 -0.50 -2.84 -9.22
N GLU A 121 0.25 -2.58 -10.29
CA GLU A 121 1.36 -3.43 -10.73
C GLU A 121 2.42 -3.57 -9.65
N MET A 122 2.82 -2.47 -9.00
CA MET A 122 3.73 -2.50 -7.85
C MET A 122 3.17 -3.35 -6.70
N ALA A 123 1.90 -3.17 -6.34
CA ALA A 123 1.28 -3.92 -5.25
C ALA A 123 1.20 -5.43 -5.56
N LEU A 124 0.86 -5.80 -6.79
CA LEU A 124 0.86 -7.21 -7.24
C LEU A 124 2.27 -7.82 -7.25
N TRP A 125 3.27 -7.03 -7.66
CA TRP A 125 4.67 -7.44 -7.62
C TRP A 125 5.13 -7.71 -6.17
N ILE A 126 4.83 -6.80 -5.24
CA ILE A 126 5.13 -6.96 -3.81
C ILE A 126 4.41 -8.19 -3.23
N ALA A 127 3.12 -8.36 -3.52
CA ALA A 127 2.35 -9.52 -3.06
C ALA A 127 2.94 -10.86 -3.56
N SER A 128 3.46 -10.86 -4.80
CA SER A 128 4.12 -12.03 -5.39
C SER A 128 5.49 -12.32 -4.76
N GLU A 129 6.24 -11.30 -4.35
CA GLU A 129 7.51 -11.43 -3.61
C GLU A 129 7.26 -11.99 -2.19
N LEU A 130 6.30 -11.44 -1.46
CA LEU A 130 5.89 -11.92 -0.14
C LEU A 130 5.42 -13.39 -0.19
N GLY A 131 4.69 -13.77 -1.24
CA GLY A 131 4.30 -15.17 -1.47
C GLY A 131 5.49 -16.12 -1.65
N ARG A 132 6.61 -15.63 -2.20
CA ARG A 132 7.86 -16.39 -2.34
C ARG A 132 8.62 -16.48 -1.02
N GLU A 133 8.68 -15.40 -0.24
CA GLU A 133 9.31 -15.39 1.09
C GLU A 133 8.58 -16.30 2.08
N ARG A 134 7.23 -16.26 2.13
CA ARG A 134 6.44 -17.16 2.99
C ARG A 134 6.65 -18.64 2.64
N ARG A 135 6.79 -18.98 1.35
CA ARG A 135 7.14 -20.35 0.93
C ARG A 135 8.53 -20.78 1.41
N LEU A 136 9.52 -19.88 1.35
CA LEU A 136 10.88 -20.16 1.82
C LEU A 136 10.94 -20.32 3.35
N SER A 137 10.17 -19.54 4.11
CA SER A 137 10.10 -19.70 5.58
C SER A 137 9.45 -21.00 6.01
N LEU A 138 8.48 -21.52 5.25
CA LEU A 138 7.87 -22.84 5.47
C LEU A 138 8.81 -23.99 5.10
N CYS A 139 9.69 -23.82 4.10
CA CYS A 139 10.67 -24.83 3.71
C CYS A 139 11.91 -24.92 4.62
N MET A 140 12.20 -23.90 5.43
CA MET A 140 13.31 -23.94 6.41
C MET A 140 12.91 -24.52 7.77
N GLN A 141 11.67 -24.96 7.93
CA GLN A 141 11.15 -25.61 9.15
C GLN A 141 10.92 -27.12 8.98
N VAL A 142 11.41 -27.74 7.90
CA VAL A 142 11.35 -29.19 7.65
C VAL A 142 12.75 -29.78 7.58
#